data_AF-A0A9D4MX40-F1
#
_entry.id   AF-A0A9D4MX40-F1
#
_cell.length_a   1.000
_cell.length_b   1.000
_cell.length_c   1.000
_cell.angle_alpha   90.00
_cell.angle_beta   90.00
_cell.angle_gamma   90.00
#
_symmetry.space_group_name_H-M   'P 1'
#
loop_
_entity.id
_entity.type
_entity.pdbx_description
1 polymer ?
#
loop_
_entity_poly.entity_id
_entity_poly.type
_entity_poly.pdbx_seq_one_letter_code
_entity_poly.pdbx_strand_id
1 'polypeptide(L)'
;METLKNIPKGKPKSGRVWKPTKSRFSNMTLNKALKTSWEKKMAKKAELKSVKDFEKQLKEQRKHELEARRQRADENKKRRLENERKAEIVQPVKNTAKIKRMKKKQLRLIQKR
;
A
#
# COMPACT_ATOMS: atom_id res chain seq x y z
N MET A 1 -48.08 -44.73 -4.36
CA MET A 1 -46.80 -44.01 -4.19
C MET A 1 -45.89 -44.89 -3.35
N GLU A 2 -45.12 -45.77 -3.99
CA GLU A 2 -44.25 -46.72 -3.28
C GLU A 2 -43.26 -45.98 -2.38
N THR A 3 -43.33 -46.27 -1.09
CA THR A 3 -42.35 -45.85 -0.11
C THR A 3 -41.03 -46.54 -0.44
N LEU A 4 -40.08 -45.82 -1.05
CA LEU A 4 -38.71 -46.30 -1.22
C LEU A 4 -38.18 -46.69 0.17
N LYS A 5 -38.14 -48.01 0.44
CA LYS A 5 -37.56 -48.57 1.66
C LYS A 5 -36.15 -48.01 1.80
N ASN A 6 -35.90 -47.24 2.86
CA ASN A 6 -34.58 -46.74 3.18
C ASN A 6 -33.69 -47.94 3.56
N ILE A 7 -32.97 -48.51 2.60
CA ILE A 7 -32.13 -49.69 2.83
C ILE A 7 -31.02 -49.29 3.80
N PRO A 8 -30.96 -49.88 5.01
CA PRO A 8 -29.95 -49.54 5.99
C PRO A 8 -28.57 -49.95 5.46
N LYS A 9 -27.59 -49.06 5.60
CA LYS A 9 -26.21 -49.37 5.23
C LYS A 9 -25.61 -50.37 6.21
N GLY A 10 -24.87 -51.35 5.69
CA GLY A 10 -24.13 -52.31 6.51
C GLY A 10 -23.08 -51.62 7.39
N LYS A 11 -22.87 -52.14 8.60
CA LYS A 11 -21.82 -51.69 9.51
C LYS A 11 -20.52 -52.47 9.24
N PRO A 12 -19.35 -51.82 9.18
CA PRO A 12 -18.08 -52.52 9.04
C PRO A 12 -17.77 -53.32 10.32
N LYS A 13 -17.01 -54.42 10.19
CA LYS A 13 -16.64 -55.31 11.30
C LYS A 13 -15.92 -54.57 12.45
N SER A 14 -15.16 -53.52 12.13
CA SER A 14 -14.44 -52.68 13.10
C SER A 14 -15.32 -51.65 13.82
N GLY A 15 -16.59 -51.51 13.46
CA GLY A 15 -17.52 -50.51 14.02
C GLY A 15 -17.22 -49.05 13.64
N ARG A 16 -16.02 -48.75 13.12
CA ARG A 16 -15.60 -47.39 12.76
C ARG A 16 -15.80 -47.12 11.27
N VAL A 17 -16.67 -46.16 10.96
CA VAL A 17 -16.88 -45.63 9.61
C VAL A 17 -16.00 -44.38 9.43
N TRP A 18 -14.93 -44.48 8.65
CA TRP A 18 -13.95 -43.39 8.49
C TRP A 18 -14.36 -42.33 7.45
N LYS A 19 -15.29 -42.65 6.54
CA LYS A 19 -15.77 -41.75 5.48
C LYS A 19 -17.19 -41.25 5.80
N PRO A 20 -17.43 -39.92 5.87
CA PRO A 20 -18.78 -39.39 6.11
C PRO A 20 -19.69 -39.70 4.93
N THR A 21 -20.98 -39.91 5.20
CA THR A 21 -21.98 -40.10 4.16
C THR A 21 -22.19 -38.79 3.41
N LYS A 22 -22.00 -38.80 2.08
CA LYS A 22 -22.33 -37.65 1.24
C LYS A 22 -23.84 -37.44 1.23
N SER A 23 -24.30 -36.23 1.53
CA SER A 23 -25.68 -35.83 1.28
C SER A 23 -25.92 -35.78 -0.23
N ARG A 24 -27.14 -36.12 -0.67
CA ARG A 24 -27.51 -35.96 -2.08
C ARG A 24 -27.66 -34.48 -2.38
N PHE A 25 -27.24 -34.04 -3.56
CA PHE A 25 -27.43 -32.66 -4.01
C PHE A 25 -28.91 -32.25 -4.05
N SER A 26 -29.82 -33.21 -4.25
CA SER A 26 -31.28 -33.02 -4.14
C SER A 26 -31.77 -32.62 -2.75
N ASN A 27 -31.00 -32.89 -1.70
CA ASN A 27 -31.32 -32.46 -0.33
C ASN A 27 -30.91 -30.99 -0.09
N MET A 28 -30.19 -30.38 -1.02
CA MET A 28 -29.81 -28.98 -0.96
C MET A 28 -30.97 -28.13 -1.47
N THR A 29 -31.82 -27.66 -0.56
CA THR A 29 -32.85 -26.67 -0.87
C THR A 29 -32.18 -25.33 -1.13
N LEU A 30 -32.01 -24.97 -2.40
CA LEU A 30 -31.66 -23.62 -2.79
C LEU A 30 -32.85 -22.71 -2.45
N ASN A 31 -32.77 -22.00 -1.33
CA ASN A 31 -33.69 -20.90 -1.06
C ASN A 31 -33.65 -19.94 -2.25
N LYS A 32 -34.82 -19.51 -2.75
CA LYS A 32 -34.87 -18.49 -3.81
C LYS A 32 -34.11 -17.26 -3.29
N ALA A 33 -33.07 -16.84 -4.00
CA ALA A 33 -32.32 -15.64 -3.64
C ALA A 33 -33.31 -14.49 -3.50
N LEU A 34 -33.29 -13.79 -2.36
CA LEU A 34 -34.13 -12.63 -2.12
C LEU A 34 -33.78 -11.57 -3.17
N LYS A 35 -34.62 -11.46 -4.20
CA LYS A 35 -34.46 -10.45 -5.25
C LYS A 35 -34.86 -9.10 -4.66
N THR A 36 -33.90 -8.20 -4.53
CA THR A 36 -34.18 -6.81 -4.18
C THR A 36 -34.82 -6.08 -5.35
N SER A 37 -35.73 -5.15 -5.05
CA SER A 37 -36.32 -4.27 -6.06
C SER A 37 -35.23 -3.41 -6.73
N TRP A 38 -35.51 -2.96 -7.95
CA TRP A 38 -34.60 -2.08 -8.70
C TRP A 38 -34.26 -0.81 -7.93
N GLU A 39 -35.26 -0.20 -7.29
CA GLU A 39 -35.11 0.98 -6.44
C GLU A 39 -34.08 0.75 -5.32
N LYS A 40 -34.17 -0.38 -4.59
CA LYS A 40 -33.18 -0.72 -3.54
C LYS A 40 -31.77 -0.90 -4.09
N LYS A 41 -31.64 -1.43 -5.32
CA LYS A 41 -30.33 -1.56 -5.98
C LYS A 41 -29.77 -0.19 -6.36
N MET A 42 -30.61 0.71 -6.84
CA MET A 42 -30.21 2.08 -7.21
C MET A 42 -29.82 2.90 -5.99
N ALA A 43 -30.57 2.80 -4.89
CA ALA A 43 -30.22 3.43 -3.61
C ALA A 43 -28.84 2.97 -3.12
N LYS A 44 -28.60 1.65 -3.08
CA LYS A 44 -27.30 1.08 -2.70
C LYS A 44 -26.17 1.55 -3.62
N LYS A 45 -26.44 1.66 -4.93
CA LYS A 45 -25.44 2.14 -5.90
C LYS A 45 -25.09 3.62 -5.66
N ALA A 46 -26.09 4.45 -5.34
CA ALA A 46 -25.89 5.86 -5.02
C ALA A 46 -25.08 6.03 -3.73
N GLU A 47 -25.43 5.29 -2.68
CA GLU A 47 -24.69 5.28 -1.41
C GLU A 47 -23.23 4.87 -1.61
N LEU A 48 -23.00 3.75 -2.30
CA LEU A 48 -21.64 3.27 -2.61
C LEU A 48 -20.85 4.29 -3.42
N LYS A 49 -21.49 5.02 -4.34
CA LYS A 49 -20.84 6.08 -5.10
C LYS A 49 -20.43 7.23 -4.18
N SER A 50 -21.34 7.71 -3.34
CA SER A 50 -21.07 8.78 -2.37
C SER A 50 -19.91 8.46 -1.44
N VAL A 51 -19.88 7.23 -0.90
CA VAL A 51 -18.79 6.78 -0.02
C VAL A 51 -17.45 6.76 -0.76
N LYS A 52 -17.42 6.25 -1.99
CA LYS A 52 -16.19 6.20 -2.81
C LYS A 52 -15.69 7.58 -3.18
N ASP A 53 -16.59 8.48 -3.55
CA ASP A 53 -16.23 9.85 -3.92
C ASP A 53 -15.64 10.59 -2.70
N PHE A 54 -16.23 10.40 -1.51
CA PHE A 54 -15.70 10.94 -0.26
C PHE A 54 -14.33 10.34 0.11
N GLU A 55 -14.17 9.02 0.01
CA GLU A 55 -12.89 8.35 0.25
C GLU A 55 -11.80 8.88 -0.71
N LYS A 56 -12.14 9.09 -1.98
CA LYS A 56 -11.24 9.65 -2.99
C LYS A 56 -10.81 11.07 -2.60
N GLN A 57 -11.75 11.92 -2.20
CA GLN A 57 -11.47 13.29 -1.76
C GLN A 57 -10.49 13.32 -0.58
N LEU A 58 -10.69 12.47 0.43
CA LEU A 58 -9.78 12.38 1.58
C LEU A 58 -8.37 11.92 1.19
N LYS A 59 -8.25 10.95 0.28
CA LYS A 59 -6.95 10.48 -0.22
C LYS A 59 -6.23 11.58 -0.99
N GLU A 60 -6.96 12.33 -1.80
CA GLU A 60 -6.41 13.42 -2.61
C GLU A 60 -5.92 14.58 -1.73
N GLN A 61 -6.71 14.98 -0.73
CA GLN A 61 -6.29 15.98 0.26
C GLN A 61 -5.00 15.57 0.97
N ARG A 62 -4.94 14.34 1.50
CA ARG A 62 -3.74 13.81 2.15
C ARG A 62 -2.52 13.78 1.22
N LYS A 63 -2.72 13.40 -0.05
CA LYS A 63 -1.66 13.37 -1.05
C LYS A 63 -1.11 14.78 -1.30
N HIS A 64 -1.99 15.76 -1.49
CA HIS A 64 -1.63 17.15 -1.72
C HIS A 64 -0.85 17.74 -0.53
N GLU A 65 -1.29 17.48 0.70
CA GLU A 65 -0.57 17.91 1.91
C GLU A 65 0.85 17.32 2.00
N LEU A 66 0.98 16.01 1.71
CA LEU A 66 2.26 15.33 1.75
C LEU A 66 3.22 15.86 0.67
N GLU A 67 2.71 16.11 -0.53
CA GLU A 67 3.46 16.66 -1.64
C GLU A 67 3.93 18.09 -1.35
N ALA A 68 3.04 18.95 -0.83
CA ALA A 68 3.40 20.30 -0.40
C ALA A 68 4.45 20.29 0.73
N ARG A 69 4.35 19.35 1.68
CA ARG A 69 5.38 19.18 2.72
C ARG A 69 6.73 18.75 2.12
N ARG A 70 6.72 17.83 1.15
CA ARG A 70 7.92 17.37 0.46
C ARG A 70 8.60 18.49 -0.32
N GLN A 71 7.84 19.24 -1.12
CA GLN A 71 8.34 20.38 -1.88
C GLN A 71 9.01 21.42 -0.96
N ARG A 72 8.33 21.79 0.13
CA ARG A 72 8.91 22.69 1.16
C ARG A 72 10.20 22.15 1.78
N ALA A 73 10.26 20.86 2.06
CA ALA A 73 11.46 20.24 2.63
C ALA A 73 12.63 20.25 1.63
N ASP A 74 12.37 19.95 0.36
CA ASP A 74 13.36 19.96 -0.71
C ASP A 74 13.88 21.39 -0.98
N GLU A 75 13.00 22.38 -1.01
CA GLU A 75 13.37 23.80 -1.12
C GLU A 75 14.22 24.27 0.07
N ASN A 76 13.80 23.94 1.30
CA ASN A 76 14.57 24.26 2.50
C ASN A 76 15.95 23.60 2.48
N LYS A 77 16.04 22.34 2.00
CA LYS A 77 17.32 21.65 1.86
C LYS A 77 18.21 22.33 0.81
N LYS A 78 17.67 22.72 -0.34
CA LYS A 78 18.41 23.47 -1.37
C LYS A 78 18.92 24.81 -0.83
N ARG A 79 18.05 25.59 -0.19
CA ARG A 79 18.41 26.87 0.43
C ARG A 79 19.48 26.69 1.51
N ARG A 80 19.39 25.64 2.33
CA ARG A 80 20.41 25.34 3.33
C ARG A 80 21.76 25.03 2.68
N LEU A 81 21.80 24.19 1.64
CA LEU A 81 23.04 23.87 0.91
C LEU A 81 23.64 25.11 0.23
N GLU A 82 22.82 25.99 -0.33
CA GLU A 82 23.29 27.25 -0.91
C GLU A 82 23.83 28.21 0.15
N ASN A 83 23.15 28.31 1.30
CA ASN A 83 23.61 29.13 2.42
C ASN A 83 24.90 28.58 3.02
N GLU A 84 25.03 27.26 3.17
CA GLU A 84 26.27 26.60 3.58
C GLU A 84 27.41 26.93 2.62
N ARG A 85 27.19 26.83 1.30
CA ARG A 85 28.18 27.23 0.28
C ARG A 85 28.55 28.71 0.34
N LYS A 86 27.59 29.60 0.58
CA LYS A 86 27.82 31.04 0.70
C LYS A 86 28.53 31.43 2.00
N ALA A 87 28.22 30.73 3.08
CA ALA A 87 28.81 30.93 4.41
C ALA A 87 30.20 30.29 4.53
N GLU A 88 30.57 29.40 3.61
CA GLU A 88 31.91 28.81 3.55
C GLU A 88 32.94 29.90 3.27
N ILE A 89 33.71 30.27 4.31
CA ILE A 89 34.79 31.25 4.22
C ILE A 89 35.97 30.57 3.51
N VAL A 90 36.09 30.82 2.21
CA VAL A 90 37.20 30.30 1.39
C VAL A 90 38.38 31.26 1.37
N GLN A 91 39.60 30.72 1.35
CA GLN A 91 40.79 31.49 1.04
C GLN A 91 41.08 31.40 -0.47
N PRO A 92 40.84 32.46 -1.27
CA PRO A 92 41.10 32.41 -2.70
C PRO A 92 42.60 32.31 -2.98
N VAL A 93 43.03 31.19 -3.56
CA VAL A 93 44.44 30.98 -3.94
C VAL A 93 44.71 31.63 -5.28
N LYS A 94 45.18 32.88 -5.26
CA LYS A 94 45.50 33.65 -6.48
C LYS A 94 46.72 33.12 -7.23
N ASN A 95 47.69 32.50 -6.54
CA ASN A 95 48.93 32.01 -7.15
C ASN A 95 49.06 30.49 -7.00
N THR A 96 48.89 29.77 -8.11
CA THR A 96 48.92 28.31 -8.17
C THR A 96 50.33 27.71 -8.01
N ALA A 97 51.39 28.49 -8.25
CA ALA A 97 52.77 28.04 -8.03
C ALA A 97 53.04 27.77 -6.54
N LYS A 98 52.33 28.42 -5.61
CA LYS A 98 52.44 28.14 -4.18
C LYS A 98 52.00 26.73 -3.83
N ILE A 99 50.88 26.26 -4.36
CA ILE A 99 50.38 24.89 -4.14
C ILE A 99 51.41 23.87 -4.62
N LYS A 100 52.01 24.10 -5.80
CA LYS A 100 53.03 23.20 -6.37
C LYS A 100 54.31 23.11 -5.54
N ARG A 101 54.61 24.13 -4.73
CA ARG A 101 55.80 24.20 -3.86
C ARG A 101 55.54 23.72 -2.42
N MET A 102 54.30 23.46 -2.03
CA MET A 102 53.95 23.03 -0.68
C MET A 102 54.38 21.59 -0.39
N LYS A 103 54.64 21.29 0.90
CA LYS A 103 55.00 19.94 1.33
C LYS A 103 53.81 18.99 1.20
N LYS A 104 54.06 17.72 0.86
CA LYS A 104 53.02 16.67 0.74
C LYS A 104 52.06 16.59 1.94
N LYS A 105 52.54 16.84 3.18
CA LYS A 105 51.68 16.86 4.38
C LYS A 105 50.69 18.03 4.38
N GLN A 106 51.10 19.20 3.90
CA GLN A 106 50.24 20.40 3.83
C GLN A 106 49.21 20.28 2.72
N LEU A 107 49.57 19.66 1.59
CA LEU A 107 48.63 19.39 0.49
C LEU A 107 47.47 18.49 0.90
N ARG A 108 47.66 17.60 1.90
CA ARG A 108 46.59 16.75 2.44
C ARG A 108 45.55 17.51 3.28
N LEU A 109 45.91 18.70 3.77
CA LEU A 109 45.02 19.56 4.57
C LEU A 109 44.15 20.47 3.70
N ILE A 110 44.50 20.66 2.42
CA ILE A 110 43.75 21.50 1.49
C ILE A 110 42.52 20.72 1.00
N GLN A 111 41.32 21.20 1.33
CA GLN A 111 40.09 20.77 0.68
C GLN A 111 39.76 21.69 -0.49
N LYS A 112 39.38 21.12 -1.64
CA LYS A 112 38.83 21.88 -2.77
C LYS A 112 37.30 21.88 -2.64
N ARG A 113 36.70 23.05 -2.58
CA ARG A 113 35.26 23.29 -2.43
C ARG A 113 34.86 24.40 -3.39
#